data_AF-A0A0C2XQT8-F1
#
_entry.id   AF-A0A0C2XQT8-F1
#
_cell.length_a   1.000
_cell.length_b   1.000
_cell.length_c   1.000
_cell.angle_alpha   90.00
_cell.angle_beta   90.00
_cell.angle_gamma   90.00
#
_symmetry.space_group_name_H-M   'P 1'
#
loop_
_entity.id
_entity.type
_entity.pdbx_description
1 polymer ?
#
loop_
_entity_poly.entity_id
_entity_poly.type
_entity_poly.pdbx_seq_one_letter_code
_entity_poly.pdbx_strand_id
1 'polypeptide(L)'
;MAENNLKNVPTHDELEDLMLSCRYGDLEDVQAFVQRFGWDPVAEVRDESGNTVLHMICGNGHLDLLNYILPHIPASLLEVENTTGRSTPLHWAAVNAHLSVAQAMVSHPGGPGPLLINAHNAAGLSPLGEAELAGADDVAKWLVGVMTIDQGSGIVEGESTEEVEEVDMGESAAKSMQEAGQPPAESDEPKQTLS
;
A
#
# COMPACT_ATOMS: atom_id res chain seq x y z
N MET A 1 -25.53 -22.14 35.53
CA MET A 1 -26.71 -21.56 34.88
C MET A 1 -26.20 -20.87 33.63
N ALA A 2 -26.49 -21.41 32.45
CA ALA A 2 -26.11 -20.78 31.19
C ALA A 2 -27.20 -19.77 30.86
N GLU A 3 -27.02 -18.53 31.28
CA GLU A 3 -27.95 -17.46 30.94
C GLU A 3 -27.82 -17.17 29.45
N ASN A 4 -28.93 -17.39 28.75
CA ASN A 4 -29.25 -16.97 27.40
C ASN A 4 -28.49 -15.71 26.97
N ASN A 5 -27.35 -15.89 26.32
CA ASN A 5 -26.67 -14.83 25.59
C ASN A 5 -27.33 -14.70 24.20
N LEU A 6 -28.62 -14.33 24.17
CA LEU A 6 -29.21 -13.80 22.94
C LEU A 6 -28.34 -12.60 22.59
N LYS A 7 -27.40 -12.78 21.64
CA LYS A 7 -26.62 -11.69 21.07
C LYS A 7 -27.65 -10.64 20.67
N ASN A 8 -27.62 -9.50 21.34
CA ASN A 8 -28.31 -8.32 20.87
C ASN A 8 -27.71 -8.05 19.49
N VAL A 9 -28.46 -8.35 18.43
CA VAL A 9 -27.99 -8.18 17.05
C VAL A 9 -28.37 -6.75 16.65
N PRO A 10 -27.42 -5.92 16.21
CA PRO A 10 -27.74 -4.57 15.79
C PRO A 10 -28.66 -4.57 14.57
N THR A 11 -29.57 -3.59 14.50
CA THR A 11 -30.38 -3.36 13.31
C THR A 11 -29.53 -2.84 12.16
N HIS A 12 -30.11 -2.75 10.97
CA HIS A 12 -29.44 -2.14 9.83
C HIS A 12 -29.09 -0.66 10.11
N ASP A 13 -30.05 0.12 10.60
CA ASP A 13 -29.86 1.52 10.97
C ASP A 13 -28.74 1.68 12.02
N GLU A 14 -28.65 0.80 13.02
CA GLU A 14 -27.59 0.84 14.03
C GLU A 14 -26.20 0.54 13.44
N LEU A 15 -26.12 -0.28 12.39
CA LEU A 15 -24.89 -0.54 11.65
C LEU A 15 -24.50 0.62 10.73
N GLU A 16 -25.48 1.29 10.12
CA GLU A 16 -25.25 2.52 9.35
C GLU A 16 -24.75 3.64 10.25
N ASP A 17 -25.37 3.82 11.43
CA ASP A 17 -24.94 4.78 12.44
C ASP A 17 -23.52 4.47 12.91
N LEU A 18 -23.16 3.20 13.16
CA LEU A 18 -21.78 2.82 13.46
C LEU A 18 -20.81 3.25 12.36
N MET A 19 -21.14 3.00 11.09
CA MET A 19 -20.30 3.42 9.95
C MET A 19 -20.17 4.95 9.88
N LEU A 20 -21.23 5.70 10.23
CA LEU A 20 -21.22 7.15 10.29
C LEU A 20 -20.33 7.67 11.43
N SER A 21 -20.46 7.10 12.63
CA SER A 21 -19.57 7.40 13.76
C SER A 21 -18.11 7.12 13.42
N CYS A 22 -17.83 6.02 12.71
CA CYS A 22 -16.48 5.70 12.24
C CYS A 22 -15.95 6.70 11.21
N ARG A 23 -16.84 7.25 10.36
CA ARG A 23 -16.50 8.26 9.36
C ARG A 23 -16.19 9.62 9.99
N TYR A 24 -16.90 9.99 11.05
CA TYR A 24 -16.71 11.27 11.74
C TYR A 24 -15.76 11.21 12.93
N GLY A 25 -15.35 10.01 13.35
CA GLY A 25 -14.38 9.83 14.44
C GLY A 25 -15.04 9.90 15.83
N ASP A 26 -16.35 9.63 15.90
CA ASP A 26 -17.15 9.72 17.12
C ASP A 26 -16.85 8.53 18.03
N LEU A 27 -15.73 8.61 18.74
CA LEU A 27 -15.22 7.55 19.61
C LEU A 27 -16.22 7.12 20.67
N GLU A 28 -16.95 8.07 21.26
CA GLU A 28 -17.95 7.81 22.30
C GLU A 28 -19.11 6.94 21.78
N ASP A 29 -19.58 7.21 20.56
CA ASP A 29 -20.66 6.44 19.94
C ASP A 29 -20.20 5.04 19.56
N VAL A 30 -18.97 4.89 19.05
CA VAL A 30 -18.39 3.57 18.79
C VAL A 30 -18.22 2.78 20.09
N GLN A 31 -17.79 3.43 21.18
CA GLN A 31 -17.71 2.80 22.50
C GLN A 31 -19.08 2.34 23.00
N ALA A 32 -20.12 3.17 22.85
CA ALA A 32 -21.48 2.83 23.23
C ALA A 32 -22.04 1.67 22.39
N PHE A 33 -21.77 1.67 21.07
CA PHE A 33 -22.14 0.57 20.19
C PHE A 33 -21.49 -0.75 20.62
N VAL A 34 -20.17 -0.75 20.82
CA VAL A 34 -19.41 -1.93 21.25
C VAL A 34 -19.87 -2.44 22.61
N GLN A 35 -20.18 -1.54 23.55
CA GLN A 35 -20.73 -1.92 24.86
C GLN A 35 -22.05 -2.68 24.73
N ARG A 36 -22.88 -2.31 23.73
CA ARG A 36 -24.22 -2.86 23.53
C ARG A 36 -24.25 -4.12 22.66
N PHE A 37 -23.37 -4.23 21.68
CA PHE A 37 -23.41 -5.26 20.64
C PHE A 37 -22.12 -6.11 20.53
N GLY A 38 -21.03 -5.67 21.16
CA GLY A 38 -19.73 -6.31 21.07
C GLY A 38 -18.95 -5.95 19.80
N TRP A 39 -17.83 -6.64 19.59
CA TRP A 39 -16.90 -6.38 18.49
C TRP A 39 -17.22 -7.16 17.20
N ASP A 40 -17.95 -8.28 17.29
CA ASP A 40 -18.30 -9.10 16.10
C ASP A 40 -18.96 -8.23 15.01
N PRO A 41 -19.99 -7.39 15.30
CA PRO A 41 -20.62 -6.58 14.27
C PRO A 41 -19.70 -5.48 13.71
N VAL A 42 -18.77 -4.95 14.53
CA VAL A 42 -17.76 -3.97 14.08
C VAL A 42 -16.82 -4.60 13.04
N ALA A 43 -16.46 -5.88 13.22
CA ALA A 43 -15.61 -6.59 12.27
C ALA A 43 -16.35 -7.00 10.98
N GLU A 44 -17.67 -7.21 11.06
CA GLU A 44 -18.49 -7.75 9.97
C GLU A 44 -19.18 -6.66 9.12
N VAL A 45 -19.46 -5.47 9.68
CA VAL A 45 -20.21 -4.41 9.00
C VAL A 45 -19.53 -3.92 7.72
N ARG A 46 -20.32 -3.73 6.66
CA ARG A 46 -19.89 -3.15 5.39
C ARG A 46 -20.97 -2.17 4.91
N ASP A 47 -20.56 -1.05 4.32
CA ASP A 47 -21.50 -0.19 3.59
C ASP A 47 -21.83 -0.75 2.19
N GLU A 48 -22.67 -0.04 1.43
CA GLU A 48 -23.08 -0.44 0.07
C GLU A 48 -21.90 -0.55 -0.93
N SER A 49 -20.78 0.14 -0.65
CA SER A 49 -19.55 0.10 -1.45
C SER A 49 -18.56 -0.94 -0.92
N GLY A 50 -18.98 -1.78 0.02
CA GLY A 50 -18.14 -2.80 0.65
C GLY A 50 -17.07 -2.24 1.58
N ASN A 51 -17.15 -0.96 1.96
CA ASN A 51 -16.19 -0.36 2.87
C ASN A 51 -16.40 -0.90 4.28
N THR A 52 -15.30 -1.19 4.96
CA THR A 52 -15.27 -1.56 6.39
C THR A 52 -15.20 -0.31 7.28
N VAL A 53 -15.37 -0.48 8.60
CA VAL A 53 -15.08 0.59 9.57
C VAL A 53 -13.67 1.16 9.41
N LEU A 54 -12.68 0.34 9.04
CA LEU A 54 -11.31 0.81 8.82
C LEU A 54 -11.19 1.72 7.59
N HIS A 55 -11.96 1.49 6.52
CA HIS A 55 -11.95 2.43 5.39
C HIS A 55 -12.44 3.81 5.83
N MET A 56 -13.54 3.86 6.60
CA MET A 56 -14.09 5.11 7.13
C MET A 56 -13.10 5.82 8.05
N ILE A 57 -12.53 5.11 9.02
CA ILE A 57 -11.57 5.67 9.98
C ILE A 57 -10.30 6.16 9.27
N CYS A 58 -9.75 5.32 8.39
CA CYS A 58 -8.45 5.59 7.77
C CYS A 58 -8.53 6.70 6.73
N GLY A 59 -9.60 6.72 5.92
CA GLY A 59 -9.81 7.77 4.92
C GLY A 59 -10.18 9.14 5.48
N ASN A 60 -10.53 9.24 6.76
CA ASN A 60 -10.88 10.50 7.42
C ASN A 60 -9.90 10.89 8.55
N GLY A 61 -8.82 10.12 8.75
CA GLY A 61 -7.72 10.55 9.61
C GLY A 61 -7.90 10.33 11.10
N HIS A 62 -8.85 9.48 11.51
CA HIS A 62 -9.25 9.30 12.92
C HIS A 62 -8.31 8.37 13.68
N LEU A 63 -7.09 8.85 13.96
CA LEU A 63 -6.04 8.07 14.63
C LEU A 63 -6.45 7.53 16.01
N ASP A 64 -7.12 8.33 16.83
CA ASP A 64 -7.53 7.93 18.18
C ASP A 64 -8.53 6.77 18.13
N LEU A 65 -9.50 6.85 17.21
CA LEU A 65 -10.47 5.80 16.97
C LEU A 65 -9.82 4.55 16.36
N LEU A 66 -8.86 4.72 15.45
CA LEU A 66 -8.09 3.61 14.89
C LEU A 66 -7.37 2.84 16.00
N ASN A 67 -6.63 3.56 16.86
CA ASN A 67 -5.89 2.97 17.98
C ASN A 67 -6.80 2.27 18.98
N TYR A 68 -8.03 2.78 19.16
CA TYR A 68 -9.04 2.13 20.00
C TYR A 68 -9.54 0.81 19.40
N ILE A 69 -9.82 0.75 18.08
CA ILE A 69 -10.44 -0.44 17.47
C ILE A 69 -9.42 -1.54 17.13
N LEU A 70 -8.23 -1.20 16.64
CA LEU A 70 -7.27 -2.17 16.12
C LEU A 70 -6.96 -3.35 17.06
N PRO A 71 -6.79 -3.16 18.39
CA PRO A 71 -6.53 -4.28 19.31
C PRO A 71 -7.66 -5.31 19.43
N HIS A 72 -8.86 -4.99 18.96
CA HIS A 72 -10.07 -5.77 19.19
C HIS A 72 -10.66 -6.41 17.93
N ILE A 73 -10.19 -6.03 16.74
CA ILE A 73 -10.66 -6.57 15.47
C ILE A 73 -9.60 -7.48 14.83
N PRO A 74 -10.00 -8.44 13.97
CA PRO A 74 -9.04 -9.25 13.24
C PRO A 74 -8.12 -8.40 12.36
N ALA A 75 -6.82 -8.65 12.42
CA ALA A 75 -5.83 -7.94 11.60
C ALA A 75 -6.05 -8.10 10.08
N SER A 76 -6.75 -9.15 9.64
CA SER A 76 -7.14 -9.33 8.24
C SER A 76 -8.03 -8.20 7.70
N LEU A 77 -8.69 -7.42 8.56
CA LEU A 77 -9.45 -6.24 8.13
C LEU A 77 -8.58 -5.14 7.53
N LEU A 78 -7.27 -5.12 7.85
CA LEU A 78 -6.32 -4.15 7.29
C LEU A 78 -6.18 -4.32 5.77
N GLU A 79 -6.40 -5.53 5.25
CA GLU A 79 -6.18 -5.89 3.84
C GLU A 79 -7.48 -5.98 3.03
N VAL A 80 -8.64 -5.78 3.65
CA VAL A 80 -9.93 -5.91 2.96
C VAL A 80 -10.05 -4.87 1.85
N GLU A 81 -10.35 -5.34 0.65
CA GLU A 81 -10.67 -4.50 -0.51
C GLU A 81 -12.17 -4.15 -0.53
N ASN A 82 -12.49 -2.89 -0.79
CA ASN A 82 -13.86 -2.47 -1.06
C ASN A 82 -14.35 -2.92 -2.45
N THR A 83 -15.66 -2.90 -2.71
CA THR A 83 -16.23 -3.45 -3.97
C THR A 83 -16.10 -2.49 -5.14
N THR A 84 -16.19 -1.18 -4.90
CA THR A 84 -16.21 -0.17 -5.97
C THR A 84 -14.86 0.01 -6.65
N GLY A 85 -13.77 -0.02 -5.87
CA GLY A 85 -12.44 0.34 -6.36
C GLY A 85 -11.37 -0.68 -6.01
N ARG A 86 -11.70 -1.81 -5.37
CA ARG A 86 -10.72 -2.74 -4.78
C ARG A 86 -9.68 -2.05 -3.90
N SER A 87 -10.06 -0.92 -3.30
CA SER A 87 -9.16 -0.14 -2.46
C SER A 87 -9.16 -0.73 -1.06
N THR A 88 -7.99 -0.77 -0.43
CA THR A 88 -7.85 -1.12 0.99
C THR A 88 -7.93 0.13 1.87
N PRO A 89 -8.09 0.01 3.20
CA PRO A 89 -8.08 1.18 4.07
C PRO A 89 -6.78 2.02 3.98
N LEU A 90 -5.64 1.39 3.66
CA LEU A 90 -4.38 2.11 3.47
C LEU A 90 -4.38 2.98 2.21
N HIS A 91 -5.05 2.56 1.13
CA HIS A 91 -5.24 3.42 -0.05
C HIS A 91 -6.02 4.70 0.34
N TRP A 92 -7.04 4.55 1.18
CA TRP A 92 -7.86 5.68 1.64
C TRP A 92 -7.08 6.63 2.56
N ALA A 93 -6.26 6.11 3.47
CA ALA A 93 -5.35 6.95 4.26
C ALA A 93 -4.35 7.70 3.38
N ALA A 94 -3.84 7.02 2.34
CA ALA A 94 -2.83 7.57 1.45
C ALA A 94 -3.37 8.70 0.55
N VAL A 95 -4.49 8.46 -0.15
CA VAL A 95 -5.10 9.45 -1.04
C VAL A 95 -5.60 10.70 -0.28
N ASN A 96 -5.94 10.56 1.01
CA ASN A 96 -6.38 11.67 1.86
C ASN A 96 -5.27 12.26 2.77
N ALA A 97 -4.00 11.90 2.53
CA ALA A 97 -2.83 12.45 3.22
C ALA A 97 -2.79 12.22 4.75
N HIS A 98 -3.37 11.13 5.25
CA HIS A 98 -3.39 10.80 6.68
C HIS A 98 -2.17 9.98 7.12
N LEU A 99 -0.99 10.63 7.17
CA LEU A 99 0.29 9.98 7.49
C LEU A 99 0.29 9.21 8.81
N SER A 100 -0.23 9.79 9.88
CA SER A 100 -0.21 9.16 11.21
C SER A 100 -1.06 7.88 11.26
N VAL A 101 -2.19 7.86 10.56
CA VAL A 101 -3.04 6.68 10.38
C VAL A 101 -2.31 5.62 9.57
N ALA A 102 -1.70 5.99 8.44
CA ALA A 102 -0.92 5.07 7.61
C ALA A 102 0.22 4.39 8.40
N GLN A 103 0.93 5.17 9.22
CA GLN A 103 1.97 4.68 10.12
C GLN A 103 1.42 3.69 11.16
N ALA A 104 0.29 4.01 11.79
CA ALA A 104 -0.34 3.15 12.79
C ALA A 104 -0.80 1.82 12.19
N MET A 105 -1.37 1.84 10.98
CA MET A 105 -1.77 0.63 10.26
C MET A 105 -0.59 -0.30 9.97
N VAL A 106 0.47 0.24 9.35
CA VAL A 106 1.66 -0.56 8.97
C VAL A 106 2.43 -1.05 10.20
N SER A 107 2.38 -0.31 11.31
CA SER A 107 3.08 -0.67 12.55
C SER A 107 2.24 -1.54 13.48
N HIS A 108 1.00 -1.89 13.12
CA HIS A 108 0.11 -2.63 14.00
C HIS A 108 0.64 -4.03 14.31
N PRO A 109 0.87 -4.39 15.59
CA PRO A 109 1.36 -5.71 15.97
C PRO A 109 0.43 -6.84 15.54
N GLY A 110 0.96 -7.86 14.86
CA GLY A 110 0.16 -8.96 14.32
C GLY A 110 -0.57 -8.64 13.01
N GLY A 111 -0.41 -7.43 12.49
CA GLY A 111 -0.84 -7.04 11.15
C GLY A 111 0.12 -7.48 10.04
N PRO A 112 -0.22 -7.21 8.77
CA PRO A 112 0.61 -7.53 7.60
C PRO A 112 1.94 -6.76 7.56
N GLY A 113 2.09 -5.73 8.40
CA GLY A 113 3.31 -4.93 8.45
C GLY A 113 3.55 -4.16 7.15
N PRO A 114 4.82 -4.03 6.71
CA PRO A 114 5.19 -3.38 5.46
C PRO A 114 4.51 -3.96 4.21
N LEU A 115 4.09 -5.22 4.21
CA LEU A 115 3.44 -5.85 3.05
C LEU A 115 2.15 -5.14 2.64
N LEU A 116 1.51 -4.42 3.57
CA LEU A 116 0.28 -3.68 3.32
C LEU A 116 0.44 -2.61 2.23
N ILE A 117 1.66 -2.08 2.03
CA ILE A 117 1.95 -1.05 1.02
C ILE A 117 1.99 -1.60 -0.42
N ASN A 118 1.97 -2.93 -0.58
CA ASN A 118 2.06 -3.61 -1.88
C ASN A 118 0.69 -3.93 -2.48
N ALA A 119 -0.41 -3.63 -1.79
CA ALA A 119 -1.75 -3.82 -2.33
C ALA A 119 -1.94 -2.94 -3.60
N HIS A 120 -2.74 -3.41 -4.55
CA HIS A 120 -3.07 -2.66 -5.76
C HIS A 120 -4.58 -2.66 -5.95
N ASN A 121 -5.14 -1.47 -6.10
CA ASN A 121 -6.57 -1.29 -6.32
C ASN A 121 -6.98 -1.60 -7.78
N ALA A 122 -8.25 -1.35 -8.13
CA ALA A 122 -8.78 -1.64 -9.46
C ALA A 122 -8.15 -0.78 -10.58
N ALA A 123 -7.59 0.38 -10.23
CA ALA A 123 -6.82 1.21 -11.16
C ALA A 123 -5.36 0.74 -11.31
N GLY A 124 -4.95 -0.30 -10.57
CA GLY A 124 -3.57 -0.77 -10.53
C GLY A 124 -2.65 0.16 -9.74
N LEU A 125 -3.20 1.04 -8.90
CA LEU A 125 -2.44 1.92 -8.04
C LEU A 125 -2.21 1.25 -6.69
N SER A 126 -0.98 1.36 -6.18
CA SER A 126 -0.67 1.07 -4.79
C SER A 126 -1.04 2.25 -3.89
N PRO A 127 -0.99 2.11 -2.55
CA PRO A 127 -1.11 3.26 -1.65
C PRO A 127 -0.11 4.37 -1.95
N LEU A 128 1.11 4.04 -2.41
CA LEU A 128 2.08 5.05 -2.85
C LEU A 128 1.59 5.77 -4.12
N GLY A 129 1.10 5.02 -5.11
CA GLY A 129 0.58 5.61 -6.34
C GLY A 129 -0.62 6.52 -6.11
N GLU A 130 -1.51 6.17 -5.18
CA GLU A 130 -2.61 7.04 -4.73
C GLU A 130 -2.10 8.31 -4.04
N ALA A 131 -1.13 8.18 -3.13
CA ALA A 131 -0.52 9.34 -2.47
C ALA A 131 0.14 10.29 -3.47
N GLU A 132 0.88 9.77 -4.46
CA GLU A 132 1.52 10.58 -5.50
C GLU A 132 0.49 11.28 -6.39
N LEU A 133 -0.56 10.56 -6.83
CA LEU A 133 -1.62 11.13 -7.66
C LEU A 133 -2.39 12.25 -6.93
N ALA A 134 -2.58 12.11 -5.62
CA ALA A 134 -3.25 13.09 -4.77
C ALA A 134 -2.34 14.25 -4.32
N GLY A 135 -1.02 14.16 -4.52
CA GLY A 135 -0.04 15.13 -3.99
C GLY A 135 0.15 15.05 -2.47
N ALA A 136 -0.08 13.88 -1.87
CA ALA A 136 0.13 13.61 -0.45
C ALA A 136 1.62 13.34 -0.15
N ASP A 137 2.46 14.35 -0.38
CA ASP A 137 3.92 14.25 -0.39
C ASP A 137 4.51 13.58 0.86
N ASP A 138 3.98 13.88 2.04
CA ASP A 138 4.52 13.32 3.30
C ASP A 138 4.21 11.84 3.46
N VAL A 139 3.04 11.39 2.97
CA VAL A 139 2.69 9.96 2.94
C VAL A 139 3.53 9.25 1.88
N ALA A 140 3.66 9.84 0.69
CA ALA A 140 4.47 9.26 -0.38
C ALA A 140 5.93 9.08 0.06
N LYS A 141 6.56 10.13 0.63
CA LYS A 141 7.93 10.07 1.16
C LYS A 141 8.07 8.98 2.23
N TRP A 142 7.12 8.88 3.15
CA TRP A 142 7.16 7.87 4.19
C TRP A 142 7.03 6.45 3.61
N LEU A 143 6.11 6.23 2.68
CA LEU A 143 5.91 4.95 2.00
C LEU A 143 7.17 4.49 1.24
N VAL A 144 7.85 5.41 0.53
CA VAL A 144 9.16 5.12 -0.08
C VAL A 144 10.18 4.69 0.99
N GLY A 145 10.21 5.38 2.13
CA GLY A 145 11.04 5.00 3.27
C GLY A 145 10.78 3.57 3.74
N VAL A 146 9.51 3.17 3.88
CA VAL A 146 9.13 1.80 4.27
C VAL A 146 9.63 0.76 3.25
N MET A 147 9.53 1.04 1.94
CA MET A 147 10.02 0.14 0.89
C MET A 147 11.53 -0.10 0.97
N THR A 148 12.31 0.93 1.33
CA THR A 148 13.78 0.83 1.41
C THR A 148 14.28 0.02 2.60
N ILE A 149 13.50 -0.07 3.69
CA ILE A 149 13.89 -0.78 4.92
C ILE A 149 13.86 -2.30 4.71
N ASP A 150 12.98 -2.83 3.85
CA ASP A 150 12.87 -4.27 3.58
C ASP A 150 14.05 -4.82 2.75
N GLN A 151 14.65 -3.99 1.88
CA GLN A 151 15.82 -4.38 1.08
C GLN A 151 17.17 -4.22 1.81
N GLY A 152 17.16 -3.72 3.04
CA GLY A 152 18.36 -3.33 3.80
C GLY A 152 18.99 -4.41 4.70
N SER A 153 18.49 -5.65 4.76
CA SER A 153 19.08 -6.71 5.60
C SER A 153 20.36 -7.36 5.03
N GLY A 154 21.01 -6.73 4.04
CA GLY A 154 22.15 -7.30 3.32
C GLY A 154 23.31 -6.35 3.02
N ILE A 155 23.44 -5.20 3.68
CA ILE A 155 24.66 -4.37 3.56
C ILE A 155 25.51 -4.57 4.81
N VAL A 156 26.53 -5.42 4.66
CA VAL A 156 27.71 -5.40 5.51
C VAL A 156 28.39 -4.06 5.24
N GLU A 157 28.31 -3.12 6.17
CA GLU A 157 29.16 -1.93 6.16
C GLU A 157 30.62 -2.38 6.33
N GLY A 158 31.30 -2.55 5.19
CA GLY A 158 32.75 -2.64 5.11
C GLY A 158 33.27 -1.29 4.65
N GLU A 159 33.61 -0.45 5.62
CA GLU A 159 34.42 0.74 5.41
C GLU A 159 35.78 0.35 4.79
N SER A 160 36.19 1.00 3.70
CA SER A 160 37.57 1.45 3.54
C SER A 160 37.63 2.56 2.50
N THR A 161 38.17 3.67 2.97
CA THR A 161 38.40 4.97 2.36
C THR A 161 39.44 4.96 1.23
N GLU A 162 39.21 5.88 0.29
CA GLU A 162 40.17 6.71 -0.47
C GLU A 162 41.52 6.11 -0.90
N GLU A 163 41.73 5.98 -2.22
CA GLU A 163 42.93 6.51 -2.89
C GLU A 163 42.52 7.10 -4.25
N VAL A 164 42.75 8.40 -4.41
CA VAL A 164 42.78 9.12 -5.68
C VAL A 164 44.20 9.04 -6.23
N GLU A 165 44.38 8.48 -7.43
CA GLU A 165 45.58 8.70 -8.22
C GLU A 165 45.22 9.41 -9.52
N GLU A 166 45.67 10.66 -9.61
CA GLU A 166 45.79 11.41 -10.85
C GLU A 166 46.85 10.77 -11.75
N VAL A 167 46.57 10.65 -13.05
CA VAL A 167 47.62 10.46 -14.07
C VAL A 167 47.42 11.47 -15.20
N ASP A 168 48.41 12.35 -15.29
CA ASP A 168 48.58 13.41 -16.28
C ASP A 168 49.23 12.91 -17.59
N MET A 169 48.81 13.58 -18.65
CA MET A 169 49.16 13.69 -20.08
C MET A 169 50.39 12.96 -20.68
N GLY A 170 50.18 12.44 -21.90
CA GLY A 170 51.23 12.17 -22.89
C GLY A 170 50.70 12.08 -24.33
N GLU A 171 50.98 13.10 -25.15
CA GLU A 171 50.74 13.15 -26.60
C GLU A 171 51.54 12.08 -27.38
N SER A 172 50.98 11.54 -28.47
CA SER A 172 51.76 11.22 -29.69
C SER A 172 50.86 10.98 -30.91
N ALA A 173 51.36 11.44 -32.06
CA ALA A 173 50.67 11.67 -33.32
C ALA A 173 50.42 10.42 -34.21
N ALA A 174 49.33 10.53 -34.99
CA ALA A 174 49.08 10.12 -36.38
C ALA A 174 49.79 8.90 -37.02
N LYS A 175 48.99 8.00 -37.63
CA LYS A 175 49.10 7.69 -39.07
C LYS A 175 47.86 6.99 -39.65
N SER A 176 47.42 7.49 -40.80
CA SER A 176 46.33 7.03 -41.67
C SER A 176 46.59 5.67 -42.32
N MET A 177 45.52 4.95 -42.69
CA MET A 177 45.37 4.28 -44.00
C MET A 177 43.92 3.84 -44.24
N GLN A 178 43.50 3.96 -45.49
CA GLN A 178 42.15 3.90 -46.06
C GLN A 178 42.12 2.76 -47.09
N GLU A 179 41.01 2.04 -47.19
CA GLU A 179 40.40 1.45 -48.42
C GLU A 179 39.25 0.51 -47.99
N ALA A 180 37.97 0.84 -48.22
CA ALA A 180 37.20 0.78 -49.47
C ALA A 180 36.79 -0.66 -49.87
N GLY A 181 35.49 -0.93 -49.93
CA GLY A 181 34.95 -2.13 -50.56
C GLY A 181 33.53 -2.52 -50.12
N GLN A 182 32.53 -2.01 -50.83
CA GLN A 182 31.12 -2.46 -50.80
C GLN A 182 30.53 -2.12 -52.18
N PRO A 183 29.44 -2.73 -52.70
CA PRO A 183 28.75 -4.03 -52.52
C PRO A 183 28.74 -4.79 -53.91
N PRO A 184 27.79 -5.66 -54.39
CA PRO A 184 26.46 -6.05 -53.87
C PRO A 184 25.99 -7.52 -54.06
N ALA A 185 24.80 -7.75 -53.45
CA ALA A 185 23.66 -8.59 -53.85
C ALA A 185 23.86 -9.98 -54.49
N GLU A 186 23.17 -10.98 -53.95
CA GLU A 186 22.35 -11.87 -54.78
C GLU A 186 21.23 -12.55 -53.98
N SER A 187 20.05 -12.50 -54.60
CA SER A 187 18.78 -13.14 -54.30
C SER A 187 18.80 -14.62 -54.69
N ASP A 188 18.13 -15.50 -53.94
CA ASP A 188 17.49 -16.70 -54.51
C ASP A 188 16.46 -17.32 -53.54
N GLU A 189 15.18 -17.16 -53.87
CA GLU A 189 14.09 -18.13 -53.65
C GLU A 189 14.01 -19.03 -54.92
N PRO A 190 13.10 -20.02 -55.08
CA PRO A 190 12.52 -21.02 -54.15
C PRO A 190 12.53 -22.45 -54.79
N LYS A 191 12.35 -23.54 -54.02
CA LYS A 191 11.79 -24.83 -54.51
C LYS A 191 11.06 -25.54 -53.35
N GLN A 192 9.72 -25.60 -53.33
CA GLN A 192 8.81 -26.52 -54.02
C GLN A 192 8.86 -28.01 -53.58
N THR A 193 7.77 -28.39 -52.90
CA THR A 193 6.89 -29.58 -53.12
C THR A 193 7.27 -30.96 -52.54
N LEU A 194 6.18 -31.68 -52.18
CA LEU A 194 5.95 -33.12 -51.97
C LEU A 194 5.82 -33.49 -50.48
N SER A 195 4.72 -34.08 -49.99
CA SER A 195 3.49 -34.64 -50.57
C SER A 195 2.43 -34.71 -49.48
#